data_AF-A0A672RKL8-F1
#
_entry.id   AF-A0A672RKL8-F1
#
_cell.length_a   1.000
_cell.length_b   1.000
_cell.length_c   1.000
_cell.angle_alpha   90.00
_cell.angle_beta   90.00
_cell.angle_gamma   90.00
#
_symmetry.space_group_name_H-M   'P 1'
#
loop_
_entity.id
_entity.type
_entity.pdbx_description
1 polymer ?
#
loop_
_entity_poly.entity_id
_entity_poly.type
_entity_poly.pdbx_seq_one_letter_code
_entity_poly.pdbx_strand_id
1 'polypeptide(L)'
;MSCAVLLDNNAKPKSMSRAKQWTGEIEDLYRFQQAGYRDELEYRQIKQVEIDRWPDTGFVKKLQRRDNTFYYYNRKRECEDREVHKVKVYAY
;
A
#
# COMPACT_ATOMS: atom_id res chain seq x y z
N MET A 1 11.15 -25.65 -8.30
CA MET A 1 10.36 -24.89 -9.29
C MET A 1 9.85 -23.62 -8.62
N SER A 2 10.72 -22.64 -8.40
CA SER A 2 10.38 -21.36 -7.78
C SER A 2 10.16 -20.32 -8.87
N CYS A 3 8.91 -20.09 -9.26
CA CYS A 3 8.55 -18.93 -10.06
C CYS A 3 8.68 -17.68 -9.17
N ALA A 4 9.90 -17.19 -9.00
CA ALA A 4 10.11 -15.79 -8.65
C ALA A 4 9.70 -14.99 -9.89
N VAL A 5 8.45 -14.54 -9.92
CA VAL A 5 8.01 -13.52 -10.87
C VAL A 5 8.90 -12.31 -10.59
N LEU A 6 9.87 -12.07 -11.48
CA LEU A 6 10.56 -10.81 -11.56
C LEU A 6 9.47 -9.78 -11.83
N LEU A 7 8.98 -9.14 -10.77
CA LEU A 7 8.13 -7.97 -10.90
C LEU A 7 9.02 -6.95 -11.59
N ASP A 8 8.81 -6.78 -12.90
CA ASP A 8 9.43 -5.72 -13.66
C ASP A 8 9.26 -4.44 -12.83
N ASN A 9 10.37 -3.85 -12.41
CA ASN A 9 10.40 -2.68 -11.50
C ASN A 9 9.75 -1.42 -12.10
N ASN A 10 9.05 -1.56 -13.23
CA ASN A 10 8.27 -0.54 -13.91
C ASN A 10 6.94 -1.09 -14.45
N ALA A 11 6.45 -2.21 -13.90
CA ALA A 11 5.19 -2.81 -14.30
C ALA A 11 4.09 -1.77 -14.10
N LYS A 12 3.46 -1.35 -15.19
CA LYS A 12 2.25 -0.54 -15.13
C LYS A 12 1.09 -1.49 -14.82
N PRO A 13 0.17 -1.12 -13.91
CA PRO A 13 -0.98 -1.97 -13.63
C PRO A 13 -1.83 -2.12 -14.89
N LYS A 14 -2.25 -3.35 -15.17
CA LYS A 14 -3.12 -3.73 -16.29
C LYS A 14 -4.56 -3.26 -16.06
N SER A 15 -5.02 -3.31 -14.83
CA SER A 15 -6.39 -2.92 -14.46
C SER A 15 -6.47 -2.36 -13.05
N MET A 16 -7.59 -1.69 -12.76
CA MET A 16 -7.91 -1.13 -11.46
C MET A 16 -9.34 -1.50 -11.10
N SER A 17 -9.53 -2.02 -9.90
CA SER A 17 -10.84 -2.29 -9.30
C SER A 17 -10.96 -1.59 -7.95
N ARG A 18 -12.16 -1.59 -7.35
CA ARG A 18 -12.39 -1.02 -6.01
C ARG A 18 -12.53 -2.15 -4.99
N ALA A 19 -11.96 -1.95 -3.80
CA ALA A 19 -12.12 -2.90 -2.72
C ALA A 19 -13.60 -3.03 -2.32
N LYS A 20 -14.02 -4.27 -2.03
CA LYS A 20 -15.41 -4.58 -1.63
C LYS A 20 -15.55 -4.84 -0.13
N GLN A 21 -14.49 -5.33 0.49
CA GLN A 21 -14.44 -5.70 1.89
C GLN A 21 -13.10 -5.30 2.48
N TRP A 22 -13.08 -5.02 3.77
CA TRP A 22 -11.85 -4.71 4.47
C TRP A 22 -11.02 -5.99 4.69
N THR A 23 -9.72 -5.90 4.42
CA THR A 23 -8.71 -6.92 4.76
C THR A 23 -7.42 -6.19 5.17
N GLY A 24 -6.44 -6.91 5.73
CA GLY A 24 -5.14 -6.32 6.04
C GLY A 24 -4.41 -5.75 4.81
N GLU A 25 -4.59 -6.37 3.64
CA GLU A 25 -4.05 -5.86 2.38
C GLU A 25 -4.72 -4.55 1.95
N ILE A 26 -6.05 -4.45 2.13
CA ILE A 26 -6.80 -3.22 1.83
C ILE A 26 -6.41 -2.09 2.81
N GLU A 27 -6.15 -2.42 4.07
CA GLU A 27 -5.63 -1.46 5.06
C GLU A 27 -4.30 -0.87 4.60
N ASP A 28 -3.35 -1.69 4.16
CA ASP A 28 -2.07 -1.19 3.66
C ASP A 28 -2.23 -0.40 2.36
N LEU A 29 -3.04 -0.88 1.41
CA LEU A 29 -3.34 -0.13 0.18
C LEU A 29 -3.96 1.24 0.47
N TYR A 30 -4.85 1.31 1.46
CA TYR A 30 -5.42 2.56 1.94
C TYR A 30 -4.32 3.51 2.43
N ARG A 31 -3.38 3.03 3.25
CA ARG A 31 -2.25 3.81 3.76
C ARG A 31 -1.36 4.32 2.64
N PHE A 32 -0.95 3.46 1.70
CA PHE A 32 -0.16 3.87 0.54
C PHE A 32 -0.87 4.95 -0.29
N GLN A 33 -2.18 4.80 -0.53
CA GLN A 33 -2.96 5.75 -1.31
C GLN A 33 -3.14 7.09 -0.62
N GLN A 34 -3.31 7.11 0.70
CA GLN A 34 -3.29 8.35 1.47
C GLN A 34 -1.95 9.08 1.36
N ALA A 35 -0.83 8.35 1.33
CA ALA A 35 0.50 8.92 1.16
C ALA A 35 0.83 9.35 -0.29
N GLY A 36 -0.06 9.08 -1.25
CA GLY A 36 0.09 9.44 -2.66
C GLY A 36 0.77 8.38 -3.53
N TYR A 37 0.72 7.12 -3.11
CA TYR A 37 1.25 5.96 -3.83
C TYR A 37 0.11 4.97 -4.13
N ARG A 38 0.19 4.26 -5.24
CA ARG A 38 -0.81 3.25 -5.60
C ARG A 38 -0.78 2.05 -4.65
N ASP A 39 0.42 1.60 -4.33
CA ASP A 39 0.72 0.40 -3.55
C ASP A 39 2.18 0.41 -3.07
N GLU A 40 2.56 -0.68 -2.42
CA GLU A 40 3.92 -0.92 -1.92
C GLU A 40 4.98 -0.95 -3.03
N LEU A 41 4.64 -1.45 -4.22
CA LEU A 41 5.59 -1.56 -5.34
C LEU A 41 6.00 -0.16 -5.80
N GLU A 42 5.03 0.74 -6.01
CA GLU A 42 5.35 2.13 -6.38
C GLU A 42 6.13 2.86 -5.29
N TYR A 43 5.78 2.64 -4.01
CA TYR A 43 6.51 3.26 -2.91
C TYR A 43 7.98 2.83 -2.87
N ARG A 44 8.23 1.52 -2.97
CA ARG A 44 9.59 0.96 -3.00
C ARG A 44 10.38 1.45 -4.22
N GLN A 45 9.73 1.56 -5.39
CA GLN A 45 10.37 2.06 -6.60
C GLN A 45 10.80 3.53 -6.46
N ILE A 46 9.96 4.38 -5.88
CA ILE A 46 10.23 5.83 -5.76
C ILE A 46 11.19 6.14 -4.62
N LYS A 47 10.98 5.54 -3.44
CA LYS A 47 11.74 5.88 -2.23
C LYS A 47 12.96 5.00 -2.03
N GLN A 48 12.97 3.77 -2.56
CA GLN A 48 14.07 2.81 -2.43
C GLN A 48 14.49 2.56 -0.97
N VAL A 49 13.50 2.64 -0.05
CA VAL A 49 13.68 2.40 1.39
C VAL A 49 12.82 1.23 1.85
N GLU A 50 13.26 0.60 2.94
CA GLU A 50 12.44 -0.36 3.67
C GLU A 50 11.25 0.33 4.33
N ILE A 51 10.11 -0.36 4.37
CA ILE A 51 8.87 0.16 4.94
C ILE A 51 8.80 -0.23 6.42
N ASP A 52 8.70 0.76 7.30
CA ASP A 52 8.48 0.54 8.74
C ASP A 52 7.06 -0.01 8.95
N ARG A 53 6.96 -1.17 9.62
CA ARG A 53 5.71 -1.88 9.89
C ARG A 53 5.58 -2.17 11.37
N TRP A 54 4.35 -2.23 11.86
CA TRP A 54 4.09 -2.63 13.25
C TRP A 54 4.39 -4.12 13.45
N PRO A 55 5.15 -4.52 14.48
CA PRO A 55 5.53 -5.92 14.68
C PRO A 55 4.34 -6.84 14.97
N ASP A 56 3.31 -6.32 15.65
CA ASP A 56 2.15 -7.11 16.07
C ASP A 56 1.17 -7.39 14.92
N THR A 57 0.92 -6.40 14.06
CA THR A 57 -0.13 -6.46 13.02
C THR A 57 0.43 -6.56 11.61
N GLY A 58 1.70 -6.20 11.40
CA GLY A 58 2.32 -6.11 10.08
C GLY A 58 1.91 -4.87 9.26
N PHE A 59 1.00 -4.02 9.77
CA PHE A 59 0.52 -2.84 9.06
C PHE A 59 1.60 -1.77 8.92
N VAL A 60 1.54 -1.02 7.82
CA VAL A 60 2.46 0.09 7.55
C VAL A 60 2.41 1.13 8.67
N LYS A 61 3.53 1.37 9.35
CA LYS A 61 3.63 2.30 10.48
C LYS A 61 3.91 3.73 10.05
N LYS A 62 4.74 3.92 9.03
CA LYS A 62 5.15 5.24 8.55
C LYS A 62 5.44 5.23 7.05
N LEU A 63 4.97 6.24 6.33
CA LEU A 63 5.33 6.49 4.93
C LEU A 63 5.84 7.91 4.74
N GLN A 64 6.87 8.08 3.92
CA GLN A 64 7.26 9.40 3.44
C GLN A 64 6.45 9.75 2.19
N ARG A 65 5.78 10.90 2.19
CA ARG A 65 5.00 11.40 1.06
C ARG A 65 5.90 11.93 -0.06
N ARG A 66 5.27 12.28 -1.19
CA ARG A 66 5.96 12.89 -2.34
C ARG A 66 6.53 14.27 -2.05
N ASP A 67 5.91 15.02 -1.13
CA ASP A 67 6.40 16.32 -0.63
C ASP A 67 7.47 16.19 0.47
N ASN A 68 7.99 14.98 0.71
CA ASN A 68 8.97 14.63 1.74
C ASN A 68 8.49 14.78 3.19
N THR A 69 7.22 15.08 3.43
CA THR A 69 6.60 14.97 4.76
C THR A 69 6.31 13.52 5.13
N PHE A 70 6.03 13.24 6.40
CA PHE A 70 5.77 11.87 6.87
C PHE A 70 4.32 11.72 7.33
N TYR A 71 3.68 10.62 6.94
CA TYR A 71 2.47 10.12 7.55
C TYR A 71 2.80 8.98 8.51
N TYR A 72 2.15 9.02 9.67
CA TYR A 72 2.22 8.00 10.70
C TYR A 72 0.84 7.38 10.83
N TYR A 73 0.79 6.06 10.92
CA TYR A 73 -0.44 5.31 11.00
C TYR A 73 -0.46 4.49 12.29
N ASN A 74 -1.66 4.33 12.85
CA ASN A 74 -1.89 3.57 14.06
C ASN A 74 -1.58 2.09 13.84
N ARG A 75 -1.25 1.40 14.94
CA ARG A 75 -1.01 -0.04 14.95
C ARG A 75 -2.27 -0.85 14.66
N LYS A 76 -3.44 -0.28 14.96
CA LYS A 76 -4.76 -0.84 14.70
C LYS A 76 -5.28 -0.38 13.33
N ARG A 77 -6.36 -1.01 12.90
CA ARG A 77 -7.16 -0.65 11.71
C ARG A 77 -7.54 0.83 11.73
N GLU A 78 -7.33 1.53 10.61
CA GLU A 78 -7.77 2.90 10.37
C GLU A 78 -8.76 3.00 9.20
N CYS A 79 -8.72 2.08 8.23
CA CYS A 79 -9.66 2.07 7.11
C CYS A 79 -11.05 1.62 7.56
N GLU A 80 -11.93 2.59 7.83
CA GLU A 80 -13.32 2.33 8.17
C GLU A 80 -14.11 1.72 6.98
N ASP A 81 -15.18 0.99 7.25
CA ASP A 81 -15.97 0.32 6.20
C ASP A 81 -16.50 1.29 5.12
N ARG A 82 -16.82 2.53 5.52
CA ARG A 82 -17.24 3.59 4.59
C ARG A 82 -16.12 4.09 3.68
N GLU A 83 -14.86 3.76 3.95
CA GLU A 83 -13.70 4.16 3.15
C GLU A 83 -13.22 3.03 2.24
N VAL A 84 -13.55 1.77 2.54
CA VAL A 84 -13.12 0.59 1.78
C VAL A 84 -13.40 0.73 0.29
N HIS A 85 -14.61 1.13 -0.10
CA HIS A 85 -14.98 1.27 -1.51
C HIS A 85 -14.22 2.38 -2.25
N LYS A 86 -13.52 3.28 -1.53
CA LYS A 86 -12.67 4.31 -2.11
C LYS A 86 -11.29 3.76 -2.48
N VAL A 87 -10.83 2.71 -1.80
CA VAL A 87 -9.51 2.09 -2.01
C VAL A 87 -9.46 1.42 -3.37
N LYS A 88 -8.43 1.77 -4.14
CA LYS A 88 -8.15 1.18 -5.46
C LYS A 88 -7.30 -0.07 -5.28
N VAL A 89 -7.60 -1.12 -6.02
CA VAL A 89 -6.82 -2.36 -6.08
C VAL A 89 -6.30 -2.50 -7.49
N TYR A 90 -4.98 -2.49 -7.65
CA TYR A 90 -4.31 -2.56 -8.93
C TYR A 90 -3.86 -4.00 -9.22
N ALA A 91 -4.12 -4.48 -10.43
CA ALA A 91 -3.63 -5.77 -10.91
C ALA A 91 -2.55 -5.56 -11.96
N TYR A 92 -1.46 -6.33 -11.89
CA TYR A 92 -0.26 -6.19 -12.71
C TYR A 92 -0.09 -7.33 -13.72
#